data_AF-A0AA96J5W1-F1
#
_entry.id   AF-A0AA96J5W1-F1
#
_cell.length_a   1.000
_cell.length_b   1.000
_cell.length_c   1.000
_cell.angle_alpha   90.00
_cell.angle_beta   90.00
_cell.angle_gamma   90.00
#
_symmetry.space_group_name_H-M   'P 1'
#
loop_
_entity.id
_entity.type
_entity.pdbx_description
1 polymer ?
#
loop_
_entity_poly.entity_id
_entity_poly.type
_entity_poly.pdbx_seq_one_letter_code
_entity_poly.pdbx_strand_id
1 'polypeptide(L)'
;MLTTQKKSELRAVLFRHLDGIVTAPVAYTLHKKGVLDYLLEKGKVSLKEITTKFSANEGYLNVGLRVLASQGFLIQSIDNIADEVSYAINDRSKVAFAHFHLYEDVFRLMQFSEKFHPRKFEVEPFEMLSTCFKNYKNNFGITLSNDEQIRAIQQQILTHIEGQLVGPTIVMLGMSGMFHKYFMETSFRPEEFHKNPECFKEILDFLTYLGWFKEKNGKYQFTETGLFYAKRAAAYGVTVSYIPMFRKMEDLLFGNASILRNIGEHEEELHVDREMNVWGSGGAHAEYFKVVDEIIIELFNRPINEQPKGILDMGCGNGAFIEHIFNVIERQTSRGKILDDYPLFLIGVDYNEAALKVTRANLIKADIWAKVIWGDIGKPDVLANTLLEDYEIDLKELLNVRTFLDHNRIWEKPKHRTPKRVSKSTGAFAHRGERISNNEVEDNLLEHLKKWSVYVEKFGLLNIELHTISPKLTAKNLGKTAATAYDATHGFSDQYIVEIEVLHKIAAEAGLYSSQDFFTKFPNSELATVSVNLLKGKN
;
A
#
# COMPACT_ATOMS: atom_id res chain seq x y z
N MET A 1 -9.41 14.96 -25.19
CA MET A 1 -9.02 14.97 -23.76
C MET A 1 -10.17 14.42 -22.94
N LEU A 2 -9.91 13.45 -22.06
CA LEU A 2 -10.93 12.85 -21.20
C LEU A 2 -11.58 13.87 -20.26
N THR A 3 -12.91 13.79 -20.12
CA THR A 3 -13.68 14.56 -19.13
C THR A 3 -13.35 14.14 -17.70
N THR A 4 -13.65 15.00 -16.72
CA THR A 4 -13.47 14.68 -15.28
C THR A 4 -14.25 13.42 -14.88
N GLN A 5 -15.50 13.30 -15.35
CA GLN A 5 -16.32 12.11 -15.13
C GLN A 5 -15.65 10.86 -15.70
N LYS A 6 -15.15 10.91 -16.94
CA LYS A 6 -14.51 9.73 -17.55
C LYS A 6 -13.23 9.34 -16.82
N LYS A 7 -12.43 10.31 -16.37
CA LYS A 7 -11.25 10.04 -15.52
C LYS A 7 -11.64 9.39 -14.19
N SER A 8 -12.79 9.76 -13.62
CA SER A 8 -13.31 9.14 -12.39
C SER A 8 -13.72 7.69 -12.62
N GLU A 9 -14.42 7.39 -13.72
CA GLU A 9 -14.80 6.02 -14.10
C GLU A 9 -13.57 5.11 -14.30
N LEU A 10 -12.56 5.59 -15.04
CA LEU A 10 -11.33 4.83 -15.28
C LEU A 10 -10.53 4.63 -13.98
N ARG A 11 -10.53 5.60 -13.08
CA ARG A 11 -9.93 5.44 -11.74
C ARG A 11 -10.68 4.40 -10.91
N ALA A 12 -12.00 4.31 -11.07
CA ALA A 12 -12.79 3.31 -10.39
C ALA A 12 -12.47 1.89 -10.85
N VAL A 13 -12.23 1.71 -12.14
CA VAL A 13 -11.72 0.44 -12.69
C VAL A 13 -10.33 0.14 -12.14
N LEU A 14 -9.41 1.12 -12.11
CA LEU A 14 -8.08 0.95 -11.51
C LEU A 14 -8.16 0.43 -10.07
N PHE A 15 -8.96 1.05 -9.21
CA PHE A 15 -9.10 0.59 -7.82
C PHE A 15 -9.69 -0.83 -7.73
N ARG A 16 -10.65 -1.19 -8.59
CA ARG A 16 -11.18 -2.56 -8.66
C ARG A 16 -10.14 -3.57 -9.16
N HIS A 17 -9.20 -3.14 -10.00
CA HIS A 17 -8.07 -3.99 -10.37
C HIS A 17 -7.16 -4.26 -9.17
N LEU A 18 -6.85 -3.23 -8.37
CA LEU A 18 -6.07 -3.42 -7.14
C LEU A 18 -6.78 -4.37 -6.17
N ASP A 19 -8.09 -4.19 -6.00
CA ASP A 19 -8.93 -5.09 -5.20
C ASP A 19 -8.85 -6.54 -5.73
N GLY A 20 -8.86 -6.73 -7.05
CA GLY A 20 -8.74 -8.04 -7.69
C GLY A 20 -7.41 -8.73 -7.46
N ILE A 21 -6.31 -7.97 -7.48
CA ILE A 21 -4.94 -8.47 -7.24
C ILE A 21 -4.85 -9.17 -5.88
N VAL A 22 -5.54 -8.62 -4.88
CA VAL A 22 -5.50 -9.16 -3.51
C VAL A 22 -6.65 -10.11 -3.19
N THR A 23 -7.82 -9.91 -3.79
CA THR A 23 -9.04 -10.68 -3.47
C THR A 23 -9.01 -12.06 -4.11
N ALA A 24 -8.57 -12.18 -5.36
CA ALA A 24 -8.57 -13.46 -6.08
C ALA A 24 -7.79 -14.58 -5.34
N PRO A 25 -6.52 -14.38 -4.89
CA PRO A 25 -5.80 -15.42 -4.15
C PRO A 25 -6.51 -15.80 -2.85
N VAL A 26 -6.97 -14.80 -2.07
CA VAL A 26 -7.66 -15.04 -0.80
C VAL A 26 -8.96 -15.82 -1.00
N ALA A 27 -9.81 -15.34 -1.91
CA ALA A 27 -11.11 -15.91 -2.19
C ALA A 27 -11.02 -17.37 -2.68
N TYR A 28 -10.09 -17.65 -3.61
CA TYR A 28 -9.88 -18.99 -4.12
C TYR A 28 -9.31 -19.93 -3.06
N THR A 29 -8.32 -19.50 -2.27
CA THR A 29 -7.74 -20.34 -1.21
C THR A 29 -8.78 -20.69 -0.13
N LEU A 30 -9.63 -19.75 0.27
CA LEU A 30 -10.74 -20.01 1.21
C LEU A 30 -11.79 -20.95 0.61
N HIS A 31 -12.11 -20.79 -0.68
CA HIS A 31 -13.01 -21.66 -1.42
C HIS A 31 -12.48 -23.10 -1.47
N LYS A 32 -11.24 -23.29 -1.96
CA LYS A 32 -10.57 -24.60 -2.09
C LYS A 32 -10.47 -25.34 -0.75
N LYS A 33 -10.29 -24.63 0.37
CA LYS A 33 -10.21 -25.23 1.71
C LYS A 33 -11.58 -25.60 2.30
N GLY A 34 -12.69 -25.13 1.72
CA GLY A 34 -14.06 -25.39 2.21
C GLY A 34 -14.52 -24.44 3.32
N VAL A 35 -13.81 -23.33 3.57
CA VAL A 35 -14.20 -22.34 4.59
C VAL A 35 -15.52 -21.66 4.23
N LEU A 36 -15.73 -21.39 2.95
CA LEU A 36 -16.92 -20.69 2.45
C LEU A 36 -18.18 -21.54 2.56
N ASP A 37 -18.07 -22.86 2.35
CA ASP A 37 -19.19 -23.80 2.52
C ASP A 37 -19.60 -23.86 3.99
N TYR A 38 -18.63 -23.88 4.91
CA TYR A 38 -18.89 -23.85 6.34
C TYR A 38 -19.60 -22.55 6.77
N LEU A 39 -19.19 -21.40 6.22
CA LEU A 39 -19.87 -20.13 6.44
C LEU A 39 -21.31 -20.14 5.93
N LEU A 40 -21.58 -20.75 4.77
CA LEU A 40 -22.94 -20.90 4.24
C LEU A 40 -23.82 -21.82 5.10
N GLU A 41 -23.25 -22.89 5.65
CA GLU A 41 -23.96 -23.81 6.55
C GLU A 41 -24.37 -23.13 7.86
N LYS A 42 -23.43 -22.40 8.49
CA LYS A 42 -23.64 -21.81 9.82
C LYS A 42 -24.31 -20.44 9.81
N GLY A 43 -24.19 -19.69 8.71
CA GLY A 43 -24.71 -18.34 8.57
C GLY A 43 -23.88 -17.26 9.29
N LYS A 44 -23.57 -17.44 10.57
CA LYS A 44 -22.67 -16.57 11.36
C LYS A 44 -21.74 -17.42 12.23
N VAL A 45 -20.44 -17.10 12.19
CA VAL A 45 -19.40 -17.90 12.85
C VAL A 45 -18.36 -16.98 13.50
N SER A 46 -17.85 -17.36 14.67
CA SER A 46 -16.69 -16.68 15.26
C SER A 46 -15.40 -17.01 14.50
N LEU A 47 -14.46 -16.06 14.44
CA LEU A 47 -13.16 -16.29 13.82
C LEU A 47 -12.44 -17.49 14.45
N LYS A 48 -12.44 -17.57 15.79
CA LYS A 48 -11.84 -18.67 16.55
C LYS A 48 -12.38 -20.04 16.17
N GLU A 49 -13.67 -20.14 15.89
CA GLU A 49 -14.31 -21.38 15.47
C GLU A 49 -13.84 -21.79 14.06
N ILE A 50 -13.76 -20.85 13.12
CA ILE A 50 -13.21 -21.12 11.77
C ILE A 50 -11.74 -21.54 11.89
N THR A 51 -10.95 -20.80 12.67
CA THR A 51 -9.54 -21.13 12.97
C THR A 51 -9.39 -22.56 13.46
N THR A 52 -10.18 -22.95 14.46
CA THR A 52 -10.12 -24.30 15.06
C THR A 52 -10.54 -25.38 14.07
N LYS A 53 -11.62 -25.14 13.30
CA LYS A 53 -12.16 -26.10 12.34
C LYS A 53 -11.20 -26.40 11.19
N PHE A 54 -10.48 -25.39 10.71
CA PHE A 54 -9.64 -25.49 9.52
C PHE A 54 -8.13 -25.49 9.81
N SER A 55 -7.76 -25.48 11.10
CA SER A 55 -6.37 -25.33 11.56
C SER A 55 -5.67 -24.15 10.88
N ALA A 56 -6.34 -23.00 10.85
CA ALA A 56 -5.87 -21.81 10.16
C ALA A 56 -4.93 -20.97 11.04
N ASN A 57 -4.11 -20.13 10.40
CA ASN A 57 -3.38 -19.07 11.10
C ASN A 57 -4.36 -17.91 11.38
N GLU A 58 -4.81 -17.76 12.64
CA GLU A 58 -5.93 -16.90 13.02
C GLU A 58 -5.81 -15.44 12.53
N GLY A 59 -4.61 -14.86 12.63
CA GLY A 59 -4.35 -13.47 12.23
C GLY A 59 -4.53 -13.30 10.72
N TYR A 60 -3.91 -14.15 9.92
CA TYR A 60 -4.02 -14.09 8.46
C TYR A 60 -5.42 -14.51 7.98
N LEU A 61 -6.10 -15.43 8.66
CA LEU A 61 -7.50 -15.73 8.40
C LEU A 61 -8.40 -14.51 8.65
N ASN A 62 -8.15 -13.75 9.73
CA ASN A 62 -8.87 -12.50 10.01
C ASN A 62 -8.72 -11.49 8.86
N VAL A 63 -7.49 -11.31 8.36
CA VAL A 63 -7.19 -10.44 7.21
C VAL A 63 -7.93 -10.94 5.96
N GLY A 64 -7.86 -12.23 5.64
CA GLY A 64 -8.52 -12.81 4.48
C GLY A 64 -10.05 -12.67 4.51
N LEU A 65 -10.68 -12.92 5.66
CA LEU A 65 -12.13 -12.74 5.82
C LEU A 65 -12.52 -11.26 5.81
N ARG A 66 -11.67 -10.36 6.33
CA ARG A 66 -11.85 -8.90 6.20
C ARG A 66 -11.82 -8.45 4.75
N VAL A 67 -10.94 -9.00 3.90
CA VAL A 67 -10.91 -8.73 2.45
C VAL A 67 -12.26 -9.06 1.81
N LEU A 68 -12.83 -10.22 2.11
CA LEU A 68 -14.16 -10.60 1.59
C LEU A 68 -15.27 -9.68 2.12
N ALA A 69 -15.19 -9.23 3.37
CA ALA A 69 -16.13 -8.28 3.94
C ALA A 69 -16.02 -6.90 3.26
N SER A 70 -14.80 -6.42 2.99
CA SER A 70 -14.53 -5.16 2.29
C SER A 70 -15.01 -5.20 0.84
N GLN A 71 -15.07 -6.38 0.22
CA GLN A 71 -15.65 -6.60 -1.10
C GLN A 71 -17.17 -6.81 -1.08
N GLY A 72 -17.81 -6.76 0.10
CA GLY A 72 -19.26 -6.89 0.27
C GLY A 72 -19.76 -8.33 0.24
N PHE A 73 -18.89 -9.33 0.32
CA PHE A 73 -19.26 -10.75 0.30
C PHE A 73 -19.50 -11.34 1.69
N LEU A 74 -19.09 -10.65 2.75
CA LEU A 74 -19.31 -11.01 4.15
C LEU A 74 -19.63 -9.76 4.98
N ILE A 75 -20.13 -9.99 6.20
CA ILE A 75 -20.30 -8.95 7.22
C ILE A 75 -19.36 -9.26 8.38
N GLN A 76 -18.46 -8.33 8.69
CA GLN A 76 -17.60 -8.41 9.87
C GLN A 76 -18.31 -7.78 11.08
N SER A 77 -18.18 -8.41 12.25
CA SER A 77 -18.58 -7.86 13.55
C SER A 77 -17.43 -8.04 14.54
N ILE A 78 -17.10 -6.97 15.28
CA ILE A 78 -16.00 -6.94 16.24
C ILE A 78 -16.54 -6.45 17.59
N ASP A 79 -16.24 -7.18 18.64
CA ASP A 79 -16.40 -6.76 20.03
C ASP A 79 -15.01 -6.58 20.66
N ASN A 80 -14.54 -5.33 20.73
CA ASN A 80 -13.23 -5.00 21.31
C ASN A 80 -13.22 -5.11 22.85
N ILE A 81 -14.36 -5.27 23.53
CA ILE A 81 -14.41 -5.51 24.97
C ILE A 81 -14.16 -6.99 25.25
N ALA A 82 -14.83 -7.88 24.50
CA ALA A 82 -14.68 -9.32 24.60
C ALA A 82 -13.46 -9.87 23.83
N ASP A 83 -12.85 -9.05 22.97
CA ASP A 83 -11.82 -9.44 22.00
C ASP A 83 -12.31 -10.56 21.04
N GLU A 84 -13.55 -10.41 20.58
CA GLU A 84 -14.22 -11.37 19.70
C GLU A 84 -14.44 -10.80 18.31
N VAL A 85 -14.09 -11.58 17.29
CA VAL A 85 -14.37 -11.29 15.89
C VAL A 85 -15.29 -12.36 15.34
N SER A 86 -16.32 -11.97 14.61
CA SER A 86 -17.23 -12.88 13.91
C SER A 86 -17.55 -12.41 12.50
N TYR A 87 -17.86 -13.37 11.63
CA TYR A 87 -18.23 -13.15 10.25
C TYR A 87 -19.58 -13.78 9.96
N ALA A 88 -20.41 -13.07 9.21
CA ALA A 88 -21.72 -13.55 8.77
C ALA A 88 -21.87 -13.44 7.26
N ILE A 89 -22.64 -14.36 6.68
CA ILE A 89 -23.08 -14.29 5.30
C ILE A 89 -24.10 -13.18 5.11
N ASN A 90 -24.28 -12.76 3.86
CA ASN A 90 -25.28 -11.81 3.42
C ASN A 90 -25.96 -12.31 2.13
N ASP A 91 -26.79 -11.46 1.54
CA ASP A 91 -27.53 -11.71 0.30
C ASP A 91 -26.63 -11.94 -0.93
N ARG A 92 -25.37 -11.48 -0.90
CA ARG A 92 -24.39 -11.68 -1.98
C ARG A 92 -23.53 -12.93 -1.80
N SER A 93 -23.36 -13.42 -0.57
CA SER A 93 -22.38 -14.47 -0.24
C SER A 93 -22.55 -15.74 -1.07
N LYS A 94 -23.76 -16.31 -1.11
CA LYS A 94 -24.02 -17.58 -1.81
C LYS A 94 -23.65 -17.50 -3.30
N VAL A 95 -24.05 -16.42 -3.96
CA VAL A 95 -23.76 -16.20 -5.38
C VAL A 95 -22.27 -15.97 -5.58
N ALA A 96 -21.64 -15.12 -4.77
CA ALA A 96 -20.21 -14.83 -4.90
C ALA A 96 -19.35 -16.09 -4.71
N PHE A 97 -19.59 -16.85 -3.64
CA PHE A 97 -18.80 -18.04 -3.31
C PHE A 97 -18.89 -19.12 -4.39
N ALA A 98 -20.06 -19.27 -5.02
CA ALA A 98 -20.25 -20.19 -6.14
C ALA A 98 -19.38 -19.83 -7.37
N HIS A 99 -18.94 -18.58 -7.50
CA HIS A 99 -18.13 -18.10 -8.62
C HIS A 99 -16.64 -17.95 -8.28
N PHE A 100 -16.21 -18.18 -7.03
CA PHE A 100 -14.79 -18.01 -6.65
C PHE A 100 -13.86 -19.06 -7.27
N HIS A 101 -14.39 -20.17 -7.79
CA HIS A 101 -13.62 -21.11 -8.60
C HIS A 101 -13.03 -20.45 -9.86
N LEU A 102 -13.64 -19.37 -10.39
CA LEU A 102 -13.14 -18.64 -11.56
C LEU A 102 -11.78 -17.96 -11.32
N TYR A 103 -11.38 -17.78 -10.06
CA TYR A 103 -10.07 -17.23 -9.71
C TYR A 103 -8.92 -18.24 -9.85
N GLU A 104 -9.21 -19.53 -10.06
CA GLU A 104 -8.22 -20.60 -10.08
C GLU A 104 -7.09 -20.34 -11.09
N ASP A 105 -7.45 -20.06 -12.36
CA ASP A 105 -6.48 -19.92 -13.44
C ASP A 105 -5.49 -18.77 -13.17
N VAL A 106 -6.00 -17.61 -12.74
CA VAL A 106 -5.15 -16.44 -12.45
C VAL A 106 -4.33 -16.63 -11.19
N PHE A 107 -4.84 -17.34 -10.18
CA PHE A 107 -4.04 -17.66 -9.00
C PHE A 107 -2.93 -18.67 -9.32
N ARG A 108 -3.23 -19.70 -10.11
CA ARG A 108 -2.22 -20.66 -10.59
C ARG A 108 -1.16 -19.98 -11.45
N LEU A 109 -1.53 -19.04 -12.32
CA LEU A 109 -0.59 -18.23 -13.09
C LEU A 109 0.32 -17.44 -12.16
N MET A 110 -0.26 -16.79 -11.15
CA MET A 110 0.49 -16.08 -10.12
C MET A 110 1.52 -17.02 -9.47
N GLN A 111 1.14 -18.21 -9.02
CA GLN A 111 2.05 -19.18 -8.39
C GLN A 111 3.11 -19.71 -9.37
N PHE A 112 2.72 -20.03 -10.60
CA PHE A 112 3.60 -20.59 -11.62
C PHE A 112 4.73 -19.62 -11.99
N SER A 113 4.41 -18.33 -12.08
CA SER A 113 5.39 -17.28 -12.40
C SER A 113 6.50 -17.10 -11.36
N GLU A 114 6.40 -17.70 -10.17
CA GLU A 114 7.48 -17.71 -9.17
C GLU A 114 8.75 -18.42 -9.67
N LYS A 115 8.60 -19.40 -10.56
CA LYS A 115 9.71 -20.24 -11.06
C LYS A 115 10.62 -19.53 -12.06
N PHE A 116 10.30 -18.27 -12.41
CA PHE A 116 10.91 -17.52 -13.49
C PHE A 116 11.46 -16.19 -12.98
N HIS A 117 12.41 -15.62 -13.72
CA HIS A 117 13.02 -14.36 -13.32
C HIS A 117 12.01 -13.20 -13.47
N PRO A 118 11.76 -12.38 -12.43
CA PRO A 118 10.67 -11.39 -12.42
C PRO A 118 10.81 -10.27 -13.46
N ARG A 119 12.03 -10.06 -13.97
CA ARG A 119 12.33 -9.03 -14.98
C ARG A 119 12.66 -9.55 -16.37
N LYS A 120 12.68 -10.87 -16.58
CA LYS A 120 12.94 -11.44 -17.91
C LYS A 120 11.64 -11.91 -18.53
N PHE A 121 11.53 -11.70 -19.83
CA PHE A 121 10.44 -12.30 -20.59
C PHE A 121 10.74 -13.80 -20.75
N GLU A 122 9.84 -14.65 -20.27
CA GLU A 122 9.92 -16.11 -20.39
C GLU A 122 8.62 -16.62 -21.04
N VAL A 123 8.73 -17.60 -21.94
CA VAL A 123 7.63 -18.02 -22.83
C VAL A 123 6.56 -18.79 -22.07
N GLU A 124 6.95 -19.66 -21.15
CA GLU A 124 6.06 -20.54 -20.40
C GLU A 124 5.04 -19.80 -19.52
N PRO A 125 5.42 -18.84 -18.65
CA PRO A 125 4.44 -18.06 -17.90
C PRO A 125 3.59 -17.18 -18.84
N PHE A 126 4.13 -16.78 -19.98
CA PHE A 126 3.40 -16.02 -20.99
C PHE A 126 2.31 -16.86 -21.69
N GLU A 127 2.57 -18.12 -22.05
CA GLU A 127 1.56 -19.00 -22.65
C GLU A 127 0.36 -19.22 -21.71
N MET A 128 0.64 -19.34 -20.41
CA MET A 128 -0.40 -19.43 -19.39
C MET A 128 -1.18 -18.11 -19.26
N LEU A 129 -0.51 -16.96 -19.33
CA LEU A 129 -1.16 -15.64 -19.38
C LEU A 129 -2.04 -15.48 -20.64
N SER A 130 -1.55 -15.89 -21.81
CA SER A 130 -2.30 -15.91 -23.07
C SER A 130 -3.57 -16.75 -22.99
N THR A 131 -3.49 -17.91 -22.34
CA THR A 131 -4.65 -18.76 -22.08
C THR A 131 -5.67 -18.03 -21.21
N CYS A 132 -5.22 -17.33 -20.16
CA CYS A 132 -6.10 -16.52 -19.32
C CYS A 132 -6.75 -15.36 -20.09
N PHE A 133 -6.03 -14.72 -21.03
CA PHE A 133 -6.62 -13.70 -21.91
C PHE A 133 -7.76 -14.26 -22.77
N LYS A 134 -7.60 -15.47 -23.32
CA LYS A 134 -8.65 -16.15 -24.11
C LYS A 134 -9.85 -16.49 -23.23
N ASN A 135 -9.62 -17.02 -22.03
CA ASN A 135 -10.68 -17.31 -21.06
C ASN A 135 -11.43 -16.03 -20.67
N TYR A 136 -10.72 -14.91 -20.43
CA TYR A 136 -11.33 -13.62 -20.10
C TYR A 136 -12.27 -13.11 -21.19
N LYS A 137 -11.86 -13.20 -22.47
CA LYS A 137 -12.70 -12.80 -23.62
C LYS A 137 -14.02 -13.58 -23.72
N ASN A 138 -14.08 -14.77 -23.13
CA ASN A 138 -15.29 -15.60 -23.03
C ASN A 138 -15.89 -15.60 -21.61
N ASN A 139 -15.65 -14.55 -20.81
CA ASN A 139 -16.12 -14.41 -19.43
C ASN A 139 -15.81 -15.62 -18.53
N PHE A 140 -14.68 -16.31 -18.75
CA PHE A 140 -14.33 -17.55 -18.06
C PHE A 140 -15.45 -18.62 -18.10
N GLY A 141 -16.19 -18.66 -19.21
CA GLY A 141 -17.24 -19.65 -19.45
C GLY A 141 -18.57 -19.38 -18.76
N ILE A 142 -18.72 -18.27 -18.02
CA ILE A 142 -20.01 -17.92 -17.41
C ILE A 142 -20.86 -17.06 -18.36
N THR A 143 -22.18 -17.29 -18.31
CA THR A 143 -23.16 -16.38 -18.92
C THR A 143 -23.60 -15.37 -17.87
N LEU A 144 -23.56 -14.07 -18.22
CA LEU A 144 -24.02 -13.02 -17.33
C LEU A 144 -25.53 -13.13 -17.09
N SER A 145 -25.93 -13.07 -15.83
CA SER A 145 -27.33 -13.17 -15.44
C SER A 145 -28.15 -11.97 -15.91
N ASN A 146 -29.44 -12.21 -16.17
CA ASN A 146 -30.41 -11.13 -16.37
C ASN A 146 -30.77 -10.43 -15.05
N ASP A 147 -30.66 -11.15 -13.93
CA ASP A 147 -30.79 -10.57 -12.59
C ASP A 147 -29.65 -9.58 -12.32
N GLU A 148 -30.00 -8.34 -12.01
CA GLU A 148 -29.04 -7.25 -11.85
C GLU A 148 -28.06 -7.48 -10.69
N GLN A 149 -28.54 -8.05 -9.59
CA GLN A 149 -27.72 -8.28 -8.40
C GLN A 149 -26.70 -9.40 -8.64
N ILE A 150 -27.13 -10.50 -9.26
CA ILE A 150 -26.25 -11.60 -9.67
C ILE A 150 -25.24 -11.11 -10.71
N ARG A 151 -25.70 -10.35 -11.73
CA ARG A 151 -24.83 -9.80 -12.77
C ARG A 151 -23.77 -8.87 -12.18
N ALA A 152 -24.12 -8.03 -11.21
CA ALA A 152 -23.16 -7.15 -10.55
C ALA A 152 -22.06 -7.93 -9.80
N ILE A 153 -22.40 -9.07 -9.18
CA ILE A 153 -21.42 -9.95 -8.53
C ILE A 153 -20.52 -10.61 -9.58
N GLN A 154 -21.09 -11.14 -10.66
CA GLN A 154 -20.33 -11.75 -11.75
C GLN A 154 -19.37 -10.74 -12.39
N GLN A 155 -19.82 -9.52 -12.66
CA GLN A 155 -18.99 -8.44 -13.20
C GLN A 155 -17.88 -8.04 -12.23
N GLN A 156 -18.16 -7.93 -10.92
CA GLN A 156 -17.14 -7.66 -9.92
C GLN A 156 -16.04 -8.74 -9.93
N ILE A 157 -16.43 -10.02 -10.03
CA ILE A 157 -15.48 -11.14 -10.12
C ILE A 157 -14.64 -11.08 -11.39
N LEU A 158 -15.27 -10.81 -12.54
CA LEU A 158 -14.55 -10.64 -13.80
C LEU A 158 -13.59 -9.43 -13.75
N THR A 159 -13.99 -8.29 -13.17
CA THR A 159 -13.08 -7.15 -12.98
C THR A 159 -11.90 -7.48 -12.06
N HIS A 160 -12.11 -8.32 -11.04
CA HIS A 160 -11.00 -8.79 -10.22
C HIS A 160 -10.00 -9.62 -11.03
N ILE A 161 -10.51 -10.49 -11.90
CA ILE A 161 -9.69 -11.27 -12.83
C ILE A 161 -8.97 -10.35 -13.83
N GLU A 162 -9.64 -9.34 -14.40
CA GLU A 162 -9.01 -8.34 -15.26
C GLU A 162 -7.82 -7.69 -14.54
N GLY A 163 -7.97 -7.34 -13.25
CA GLY A 163 -6.90 -6.78 -12.43
C GLY A 163 -5.66 -7.66 -12.30
N GLN A 164 -5.84 -8.97 -12.15
CA GLN A 164 -4.75 -9.95 -12.13
C GLN A 164 -4.01 -10.05 -13.47
N LEU A 165 -4.73 -9.80 -14.57
CA LEU A 165 -4.18 -9.85 -15.92
C LEU A 165 -3.47 -8.56 -16.29
N VAL A 166 -4.07 -7.40 -16.01
CA VAL A 166 -3.52 -6.10 -16.44
C VAL A 166 -2.55 -5.48 -15.45
N GLY A 167 -2.69 -5.76 -14.15
CA GLY A 167 -1.87 -5.16 -13.10
C GLY A 167 -0.38 -5.48 -13.24
N PRO A 168 0.02 -6.77 -13.24
CA PRO A 168 1.41 -7.16 -13.47
C PRO A 168 1.92 -6.71 -14.84
N THR A 169 1.10 -6.82 -15.89
CA THR A 169 1.47 -6.42 -17.25
C THR A 169 1.75 -4.93 -17.36
N ILE A 170 0.89 -4.05 -16.82
CA ILE A 170 1.10 -2.61 -16.93
C ILE A 170 2.32 -2.14 -16.12
N VAL A 171 2.58 -2.76 -14.97
CA VAL A 171 3.78 -2.47 -14.17
C VAL A 171 5.04 -2.89 -14.91
N MET A 172 5.05 -4.09 -15.49
CA MET A 172 6.16 -4.57 -16.31
C MET A 172 6.45 -3.63 -17.49
N LEU A 173 5.41 -3.20 -18.22
CA LEU A 173 5.54 -2.25 -19.34
C LEU A 173 6.02 -0.86 -18.88
N GLY A 174 5.55 -0.41 -17.72
CA GLY A 174 5.98 0.87 -17.14
C GLY A 174 7.46 0.87 -16.74
N MET A 175 7.90 -0.18 -16.04
CA MET A 175 9.29 -0.31 -15.58
C MET A 175 10.26 -0.59 -16.72
N SER A 176 9.82 -1.21 -17.82
CA SER A 176 10.65 -1.44 -19.03
C SER A 176 10.74 -0.24 -19.97
N GLY A 177 10.08 0.88 -19.65
CA GLY A 177 10.13 2.10 -20.46
C GLY A 177 9.20 2.11 -21.67
N MET A 178 8.23 1.19 -21.78
CA MET A 178 7.25 1.19 -22.88
C MET A 178 6.42 2.47 -22.92
N PHE A 179 6.20 3.10 -21.77
CA PHE A 179 5.46 4.37 -21.70
C PHE A 179 6.37 5.59 -21.92
N HIS A 180 7.52 5.42 -22.57
CA HIS A 180 8.30 6.54 -23.07
C HIS A 180 7.50 7.34 -24.11
N LYS A 181 7.70 8.66 -24.13
CA LYS A 181 6.90 9.63 -24.93
C LYS A 181 6.74 9.21 -26.41
N TYR A 182 7.78 8.63 -26.99
CA TYR A 182 7.78 8.10 -28.35
C TYR A 182 6.61 7.13 -28.61
N PHE A 183 6.50 6.05 -27.85
CA PHE A 183 5.46 5.04 -28.02
C PHE A 183 4.06 5.52 -27.62
N MET A 184 3.98 6.59 -26.81
CA MET A 184 2.70 7.16 -26.40
C MET A 184 2.09 8.11 -27.44
N GLU A 185 2.89 8.72 -28.31
CA GLU A 185 2.44 9.74 -29.26
C GLU A 185 2.27 9.22 -30.68
N THR A 186 2.96 8.14 -31.06
CA THR A 186 2.92 7.57 -32.42
C THR A 186 2.46 6.11 -32.43
N SER A 187 2.01 5.64 -33.59
CA SER A 187 1.73 4.21 -33.79
C SER A 187 3.04 3.43 -33.93
N PHE A 188 3.11 2.22 -33.39
CA PHE A 188 4.30 1.36 -33.44
C PHE A 188 3.89 -0.09 -33.78
N ARG A 189 4.83 -0.87 -34.30
CA ARG A 189 4.72 -2.33 -34.46
C ARG A 189 5.36 -3.07 -33.28
N PRO A 190 4.93 -4.31 -32.97
CA PRO A 190 5.48 -5.08 -31.86
C PRO A 190 7.01 -5.24 -31.91
N GLU A 191 7.60 -5.38 -33.11
CA GLU A 191 9.05 -5.56 -33.32
C GLU A 191 9.87 -4.32 -32.95
N GLU A 192 9.24 -3.14 -32.89
CA GLU A 192 9.90 -1.88 -32.54
C GLU A 192 10.22 -1.78 -31.04
N PHE A 193 9.56 -2.57 -30.20
CA PHE A 193 9.72 -2.52 -28.75
C PHE A 193 10.30 -3.81 -28.14
N HIS A 194 9.86 -4.98 -28.60
CA HIS A 194 10.14 -6.24 -27.91
C HIS A 194 10.90 -7.25 -28.80
N LYS A 195 11.86 -7.97 -28.20
CA LYS A 195 12.67 -9.00 -28.89
C LYS A 195 11.86 -10.24 -29.29
N ASN A 196 10.70 -10.45 -28.66
CA ASN A 196 9.74 -11.50 -28.99
C ASN A 196 8.40 -10.85 -29.42
N PRO A 197 8.27 -10.44 -30.69
CA PRO A 197 7.16 -9.62 -31.17
C PRO A 197 5.82 -10.35 -31.19
N GLU A 198 5.80 -11.64 -31.47
CA GLU A 198 4.56 -12.44 -31.50
C GLU A 198 3.91 -12.50 -30.12
N CYS A 199 4.69 -12.74 -29.06
CA CYS A 199 4.18 -12.74 -27.70
C CYS A 199 3.70 -11.34 -27.29
N PHE A 200 4.49 -10.30 -27.62
CA PHE A 200 4.11 -8.93 -27.29
C PHE A 200 2.84 -8.50 -28.01
N LYS A 201 2.62 -8.97 -29.25
CA LYS A 201 1.39 -8.76 -30.01
C LYS A 201 0.16 -9.27 -29.27
N GLU A 202 0.21 -10.46 -28.63
CA GLU A 202 -0.96 -10.95 -27.90
C GLU A 202 -1.31 -10.09 -26.68
N ILE A 203 -0.31 -9.52 -26.00
CA ILE A 203 -0.54 -8.50 -24.95
C ILE A 203 -1.22 -7.28 -25.54
N LEU A 204 -0.71 -6.76 -26.65
CA LEU A 204 -1.31 -5.60 -27.31
C LEU A 204 -2.72 -5.88 -27.83
N ASP A 205 -3.00 -7.09 -28.32
CA ASP A 205 -4.33 -7.52 -28.78
C ASP A 205 -5.30 -7.65 -27.60
N PHE A 206 -4.84 -8.13 -26.45
CA PHE A 206 -5.64 -8.16 -25.22
C PHE A 206 -5.93 -6.73 -24.72
N LEU A 207 -4.93 -5.85 -24.68
CA LEU A 207 -5.11 -4.46 -24.30
C LEU A 207 -5.95 -3.67 -25.33
N THR A 208 -5.91 -4.05 -26.61
CA THR A 208 -6.81 -3.54 -27.66
C THR A 208 -8.25 -3.98 -27.40
N TYR A 209 -8.47 -5.24 -27.01
CA TYR A 209 -9.78 -5.74 -26.60
C TYR A 209 -10.36 -4.95 -25.41
N LEU A 210 -9.51 -4.56 -24.45
CA LEU A 210 -9.89 -3.66 -23.34
C LEU A 210 -10.01 -2.18 -23.74
N GLY A 211 -9.74 -1.85 -25.01
CA GLY A 211 -9.84 -0.49 -25.55
C GLY A 211 -8.68 0.44 -25.18
N TRP A 212 -7.53 -0.08 -24.74
CA TRP A 212 -6.35 0.73 -24.42
C TRP A 212 -5.54 1.10 -25.66
N PHE A 213 -5.62 0.26 -26.70
CA PHE A 213 -5.02 0.51 -27.99
C PHE A 213 -6.06 0.44 -29.11
N LYS A 214 -5.71 1.00 -30.27
CA LYS A 214 -6.32 0.71 -31.57
C LYS A 214 -5.27 0.03 -32.42
N GLU A 215 -5.67 -1.05 -33.06
CA GLU A 215 -4.85 -1.75 -34.06
C GLU A 215 -5.27 -1.31 -35.47
N LYS A 216 -4.29 -1.04 -36.34
CA LYS A 216 -4.48 -0.81 -37.77
C LYS A 216 -3.26 -1.27 -38.57
N ASN A 217 -3.44 -2.24 -39.45
CA ASN A 217 -2.40 -2.76 -40.37
C ASN A 217 -1.12 -3.23 -39.65
N GLY A 218 -1.28 -3.94 -38.53
CA GLY A 218 -0.20 -4.43 -37.66
C GLY A 218 0.44 -3.35 -36.80
N LYS A 219 -0.15 -2.16 -36.70
CA LYS A 219 0.35 -1.05 -35.88
C LYS A 219 -0.62 -0.73 -34.76
N TYR A 220 -0.09 -0.50 -33.56
CA TYR A 220 -0.84 -0.17 -32.37
C TYR A 220 -0.66 1.30 -32.01
N GLN A 221 -1.75 1.94 -31.60
CA GLN A 221 -1.75 3.31 -31.10
C GLN A 221 -2.57 3.39 -29.82
N PHE A 222 -2.07 4.08 -28.79
CA PHE A 222 -2.84 4.27 -27.57
C PHE A 222 -4.16 5.03 -27.83
N THR A 223 -5.20 4.61 -27.13
CA THR A 223 -6.42 5.41 -26.97
C THR A 223 -6.26 6.40 -25.81
N GLU A 224 -7.20 7.33 -25.65
CA GLU A 224 -7.23 8.18 -24.45
C GLU A 224 -7.34 7.36 -23.16
N THR A 225 -8.06 6.24 -23.19
CA THR A 225 -8.16 5.28 -22.08
C THR A 225 -6.82 4.62 -21.79
N GLY A 226 -6.12 4.12 -22.81
CA GLY A 226 -4.80 3.51 -22.63
C GLY A 226 -3.77 4.50 -22.10
N LEU A 227 -3.76 5.73 -22.62
CA LEU A 227 -2.90 6.80 -22.10
C LEU A 227 -3.22 7.15 -20.64
N PHE A 228 -4.49 7.08 -20.23
CA PHE A 228 -4.87 7.33 -18.83
C PHE A 228 -4.23 6.33 -17.87
N TYR A 229 -4.25 5.04 -18.22
CA TYR A 229 -3.65 3.97 -17.41
C TYR A 229 -2.13 3.96 -17.50
N ALA A 230 -1.55 4.14 -18.68
CA ALA A 230 -0.09 4.21 -18.87
C ALA A 230 0.54 5.28 -17.97
N LYS A 231 -0.07 6.48 -17.92
CA LYS A 231 0.36 7.58 -17.02
C LYS A 231 0.18 7.29 -15.54
N ARG A 232 -0.50 6.19 -15.18
CA ARG A 232 -0.81 5.76 -13.81
C ARG A 232 -0.31 4.35 -13.52
N ALA A 233 0.61 3.82 -14.34
CA ALA A 233 1.15 2.48 -14.13
C ALA A 233 1.77 2.32 -12.72
N ALA A 234 2.43 3.35 -12.21
CA ALA A 234 2.97 3.37 -10.85
C ALA A 234 1.92 3.14 -9.75
N ALA A 235 0.66 3.54 -9.97
CA ALA A 235 -0.43 3.32 -9.00
C ALA A 235 -0.75 1.82 -8.79
N TYR A 236 -0.36 0.95 -9.72
CA TYR A 236 -0.43 -0.50 -9.55
C TYR A 236 0.80 -1.06 -8.83
N GLY A 237 1.94 -0.36 -8.89
CA GLY A 237 3.25 -0.86 -8.49
C GLY A 237 3.30 -1.35 -7.04
N VAL A 238 2.73 -0.59 -6.09
CA VAL A 238 2.70 -1.01 -4.68
C VAL A 238 1.93 -2.31 -4.51
N THR A 239 0.72 -2.45 -5.05
CA THR A 239 -0.07 -3.68 -4.88
C THR A 239 0.57 -4.87 -5.59
N VAL A 240 1.05 -4.68 -6.82
CA VAL A 240 1.73 -5.73 -7.61
C VAL A 240 3.03 -6.18 -6.94
N SER A 241 3.73 -5.28 -6.22
CA SER A 241 4.97 -5.64 -5.53
C SER A 241 4.79 -6.72 -4.46
N TYR A 242 3.58 -6.91 -3.93
CA TYR A 242 3.25 -7.94 -2.95
C TYR A 242 2.79 -9.28 -3.55
N ILE A 243 2.82 -9.44 -4.88
CA ILE A 243 2.55 -10.73 -5.52
C ILE A 243 3.40 -11.89 -4.95
N PRO A 244 4.70 -11.73 -4.64
CA PRO A 244 5.48 -12.78 -3.99
C PRO A 244 4.80 -13.34 -2.73
N MET A 245 4.23 -12.46 -1.90
CA MET A 245 3.43 -12.85 -0.74
C MET A 245 2.13 -13.55 -1.12
N PHE A 246 1.35 -12.96 -2.03
CA PHE A 246 0.05 -13.52 -2.41
C PHE A 246 0.15 -14.91 -3.05
N ARG A 247 1.25 -15.25 -3.71
CA ARG A 247 1.51 -16.62 -4.23
C ARG A 247 1.53 -17.68 -3.13
N LYS A 248 1.87 -17.30 -1.89
CA LYS A 248 1.93 -18.17 -0.71
C LYS A 248 0.65 -18.15 0.13
N MET A 249 -0.47 -17.71 -0.44
CA MET A 249 -1.73 -17.57 0.31
C MET A 249 -2.19 -18.87 1.00
N GLU A 250 -1.92 -20.04 0.41
CA GLU A 250 -2.22 -21.33 1.05
C GLU A 250 -1.42 -21.54 2.35
N ASP A 251 -0.11 -21.25 2.33
CA ASP A 251 0.76 -21.33 3.52
C ASP A 251 0.40 -20.26 4.56
N LEU A 252 0.14 -19.03 4.12
CA LEU A 252 -0.24 -17.95 5.03
C LEU A 252 -1.55 -18.28 5.76
N LEU A 253 -2.57 -18.78 5.06
CA LEU A 253 -3.86 -19.08 5.71
C LEU A 253 -3.86 -20.38 6.51
N PHE A 254 -3.18 -21.43 6.03
CA PHE A 254 -3.37 -22.80 6.55
C PHE A 254 -2.08 -23.62 6.73
N GLY A 255 -0.91 -23.03 6.49
CA GLY A 255 0.38 -23.70 6.55
C GLY A 255 1.40 -22.91 7.37
N ASN A 256 2.62 -22.81 6.85
CA ASN A 256 3.71 -22.13 7.54
C ASN A 256 3.59 -20.59 7.42
N ALA A 257 3.06 -19.95 8.46
CA ALA A 257 2.94 -18.49 8.54
C ALA A 257 4.28 -17.73 8.42
N SER A 258 5.41 -18.39 8.70
CA SER A 258 6.75 -17.78 8.64
C SER A 258 7.49 -18.01 7.31
N ILE A 259 6.83 -18.60 6.31
CA ILE A 259 7.45 -18.97 5.03
C ILE A 259 8.15 -17.80 4.31
N LEU A 260 7.71 -16.56 4.54
CA LEU A 260 8.26 -15.35 3.93
C LEU A 260 9.11 -14.48 4.87
N ARG A 261 9.35 -14.94 6.11
CA ARG A 261 10.03 -14.18 7.17
C ARG A 261 11.33 -14.81 7.64
N ASN A 262 11.63 -16.03 7.20
CA ASN A 262 12.89 -16.72 7.49
C ASN A 262 13.98 -16.23 6.53
N ILE A 263 14.43 -14.99 6.71
CA ILE A 263 15.55 -14.40 5.96
C ILE A 263 16.74 -14.15 6.90
N GLY A 264 17.95 -14.32 6.39
CA GLY A 264 19.19 -13.99 7.08
C GLY A 264 19.34 -12.48 7.30
N GLU A 265 20.28 -12.11 8.16
CA GLU A 265 20.66 -10.71 8.35
C GLU A 265 21.19 -10.15 7.01
N HIS A 266 20.64 -9.02 6.55
CA HIS A 266 20.93 -8.38 5.26
C HIS A 266 20.45 -9.11 3.99
N GLU A 267 19.64 -10.17 4.11
CA GLU A 267 19.00 -10.79 2.95
C GLU A 267 17.79 -9.98 2.44
N GLU A 268 17.49 -10.12 1.15
CA GLU A 268 16.34 -9.46 0.53
C GLU A 268 15.01 -10.00 1.08
N GLU A 269 14.02 -9.11 1.13
CA GLU A 269 12.68 -9.47 1.60
C GLU A 269 11.96 -10.38 0.61
N LEU A 270 11.47 -11.53 1.08
CA LEU A 270 10.80 -12.52 0.22
C LEU A 270 9.34 -12.18 -0.10
N HIS A 271 8.69 -11.39 0.76
CA HIS A 271 7.26 -11.09 0.67
C HIS A 271 6.92 -9.97 -0.32
N VAL A 272 7.92 -9.20 -0.77
CA VAL A 272 7.71 -7.98 -1.57
C VAL A 272 8.89 -7.73 -2.52
N ASP A 273 8.58 -7.38 -3.77
CA ASP A 273 9.58 -6.83 -4.70
C ASP A 273 9.86 -5.38 -4.32
N ARG A 274 10.93 -5.16 -3.53
CA ARG A 274 11.24 -3.86 -2.93
C ARG A 274 11.51 -2.77 -3.97
N GLU A 275 12.19 -3.11 -5.06
CA GLU A 275 12.45 -2.17 -6.16
C GLU A 275 11.15 -1.70 -6.82
N MET A 276 10.22 -2.62 -7.10
CA MET A 276 8.89 -2.30 -7.63
C MET A 276 8.06 -1.48 -6.64
N ASN A 277 8.16 -1.80 -5.36
CA ASN A 277 7.44 -1.10 -4.30
C ASN A 277 7.89 0.37 -4.20
N VAL A 278 9.19 0.62 -4.26
CA VAL A 278 9.78 1.98 -4.31
C VAL A 278 9.37 2.70 -5.59
N TRP A 279 9.41 2.04 -6.75
CA TRP A 279 8.96 2.64 -8.01
C TRP A 279 7.46 3.01 -7.98
N GLY A 280 6.63 2.14 -7.42
CA GLY A 280 5.19 2.36 -7.32
C GLY A 280 4.80 3.47 -6.34
N SER A 281 5.50 3.57 -5.21
CA SER A 281 5.25 4.60 -4.19
C SER A 281 5.64 6.00 -4.68
N GLY A 282 6.78 6.14 -5.38
CA GLY A 282 7.26 7.42 -5.91
C GLY A 282 6.26 8.21 -6.77
N GLY A 283 5.33 7.54 -7.46
CA GLY A 283 4.30 8.17 -8.28
C GLY A 283 3.11 8.78 -7.53
N ALA A 284 2.95 8.51 -6.23
CA ALA A 284 1.76 8.86 -5.44
C ALA A 284 1.84 10.21 -4.70
N HIS A 285 3.02 10.83 -4.61
CA HIS A 285 3.30 11.85 -3.59
C HIS A 285 2.95 13.30 -3.96
N ALA A 286 2.73 13.63 -5.24
CA ALA A 286 2.67 15.04 -5.69
C ALA A 286 1.57 15.88 -5.03
N GLU A 287 0.41 15.31 -4.70
CA GLU A 287 -0.66 16.06 -4.01
C GLU A 287 -0.41 16.19 -2.51
N TYR A 288 0.24 15.20 -1.89
CA TYR A 288 0.59 15.27 -0.46
C TYR A 288 1.69 16.30 -0.23
N PHE A 289 2.65 16.37 -1.15
CA PHE A 289 3.76 17.32 -1.08
C PHE A 289 3.30 18.78 -1.10
N LYS A 290 2.19 19.13 -1.74
CA LYS A 290 1.65 20.51 -1.66
C LYS A 290 1.32 20.91 -0.22
N VAL A 291 0.71 20.01 0.55
CA VAL A 291 0.40 20.27 1.97
C VAL A 291 1.68 20.33 2.79
N VAL A 292 2.66 19.47 2.48
CA VAL A 292 3.98 19.54 3.11
C VAL A 292 4.65 20.89 2.84
N ASP A 293 4.61 21.38 1.61
CA ASP A 293 5.20 22.66 1.22
C ASP A 293 4.65 23.80 2.07
N GLU A 294 3.33 23.84 2.28
CA GLU A 294 2.69 24.84 3.14
C GLU A 294 3.22 24.80 4.58
N ILE A 295 3.42 23.60 5.14
CA ILE A 295 3.96 23.41 6.49
C ILE A 295 5.43 23.87 6.56
N ILE A 296 6.24 23.46 5.58
CA ILE A 296 7.67 23.80 5.51
C ILE A 296 7.83 25.31 5.35
N ILE A 297 7.07 25.93 4.45
CA ILE A 297 7.11 27.37 4.22
C ILE A 297 6.71 28.13 5.48
N GLU A 298 5.69 27.68 6.21
CA GLU A 298 5.29 28.32 7.46
C GLU A 298 6.40 28.23 8.52
N LEU A 299 6.95 27.05 8.77
CA LEU A 299 7.96 26.83 9.81
C LEU A 299 9.25 27.61 9.55
N PHE A 300 9.74 27.62 8.30
CA PHE A 300 11.01 28.27 7.94
C PHE A 300 10.85 29.76 7.51
N ASN A 301 9.65 30.34 7.67
CA ASN A 301 9.41 31.78 7.60
C ASN A 301 9.28 32.47 8.97
N ARG A 302 9.28 31.70 10.07
CA ARG A 302 9.31 32.24 11.44
C ARG A 302 10.63 32.94 11.75
N PRO A 303 10.72 33.76 12.82
CA PRO A 303 12.00 34.26 13.32
C PRO A 303 13.03 33.14 13.49
N ILE A 304 14.30 33.40 13.17
CA ILE A 304 15.34 32.36 13.06
C ILE A 304 15.50 31.49 14.32
N ASN A 305 15.28 32.08 15.50
CA ASN A 305 15.34 31.42 16.82
C ASN A 305 14.13 30.53 17.11
N GLU A 306 13.05 30.64 16.32
CA GLU A 306 11.84 29.82 16.39
C GLU A 306 11.76 28.76 15.29
N GLN A 307 12.76 28.70 14.41
CA GLN A 307 12.85 27.71 13.35
C GLN A 307 13.54 26.43 13.84
N PRO A 308 13.21 25.27 13.24
CA PRO A 308 14.07 24.10 13.33
C PRO A 308 15.48 24.43 12.81
N LYS A 309 16.51 23.81 13.40
CA LYS A 309 17.90 23.92 12.89
C LYS A 309 18.13 23.06 11.65
N GLY A 310 17.23 22.13 11.37
CA GLY A 310 17.34 21.19 10.27
C GLY A 310 16.16 20.24 10.20
N ILE A 311 16.30 19.22 9.36
CA ILE A 311 15.31 18.21 9.07
C ILE A 311 15.92 16.83 9.21
N LEU A 312 15.18 15.94 9.84
CA LEU A 312 15.47 14.51 9.85
C LEU A 312 14.33 13.75 9.18
N ASP A 313 14.66 13.01 8.11
CA ASP A 313 13.74 12.10 7.43
C ASP A 313 14.02 10.66 7.86
N MET A 314 13.09 10.08 8.64
CA MET A 314 13.17 8.69 9.11
C MET A 314 12.47 7.77 8.10
N GLY A 315 13.20 6.79 7.59
CA GLY A 315 12.83 5.98 6.42
C GLY A 315 13.05 6.73 5.12
N CYS A 316 14.23 7.35 4.95
CA CYS A 316 14.49 8.27 3.85
C CYS A 316 14.49 7.61 2.46
N GLY A 317 14.54 6.28 2.37
CA GLY A 317 14.37 5.54 1.12
C GLY A 317 15.41 5.91 0.07
N ASN A 318 15.00 6.70 -0.93
CA ASN A 318 15.89 7.18 -2.00
C ASN A 318 16.33 8.64 -1.85
N GLY A 319 15.95 9.33 -0.76
CA GLY A 319 16.30 10.72 -0.49
C GLY A 319 15.46 11.77 -1.21
N ALA A 320 14.49 11.38 -2.05
CA ALA A 320 13.71 12.33 -2.85
C ALA A 320 12.89 13.31 -1.99
N PHE A 321 12.44 12.89 -0.80
CA PHE A 321 11.68 13.75 0.08
C PHE A 321 12.57 14.81 0.76
N ILE A 322 13.78 14.43 1.19
CA ILE A 322 14.79 15.38 1.68
C ILE A 322 15.14 16.40 0.60
N GLU A 323 15.41 15.94 -0.62
CA GLU A 323 15.70 16.81 -1.76
C GLU A 323 14.55 17.79 -2.01
N HIS A 324 13.31 17.31 -1.99
CA HIS A 324 12.12 18.14 -2.18
C HIS A 324 12.00 19.21 -1.09
N ILE A 325 12.07 18.83 0.19
CA ILE A 325 11.94 19.79 1.30
C ILE A 325 13.08 20.82 1.26
N PHE A 326 14.31 20.40 1.01
CA PHE A 326 15.44 21.33 0.89
C PHE A 326 15.19 22.37 -0.21
N ASN A 327 14.77 21.95 -1.40
CA ASN A 327 14.45 22.84 -2.51
C ASN A 327 13.33 23.83 -2.16
N VAL A 328 12.32 23.40 -1.39
CA VAL A 328 11.26 24.29 -0.91
C VAL A 328 11.84 25.33 0.04
N ILE A 329 12.66 24.93 1.02
CA ILE A 329 13.28 25.87 1.98
C ILE A 329 14.17 26.87 1.26
N GLU A 330 15.09 26.38 0.44
CA GLU A 330 16.07 27.18 -0.30
C GLU A 330 15.37 28.26 -1.15
N ARG A 331 14.33 27.87 -1.89
CA ARG A 331 13.73 28.73 -2.92
C ARG A 331 12.56 29.57 -2.44
N GLN A 332 11.85 29.14 -1.39
CA GLN A 332 10.53 29.69 -1.04
C GLN A 332 10.44 30.25 0.38
N THR A 333 11.52 30.25 1.16
CA THR A 333 11.47 30.69 2.56
C THR A 333 12.49 31.77 2.90
N SER A 334 12.27 32.44 4.02
CA SER A 334 13.19 33.41 4.60
C SER A 334 14.52 32.75 4.99
N ARG A 335 14.48 31.50 5.48
CA ARG A 335 15.68 30.73 5.82
C ARG A 335 16.56 30.47 4.61
N GLY A 336 15.96 30.17 3.46
CA GLY A 336 16.67 29.97 2.19
C GLY A 336 17.58 31.14 1.79
N LYS A 337 17.24 32.37 2.19
CA LYS A 337 18.01 33.59 1.87
C LYS A 337 19.26 33.79 2.75
N ILE A 338 19.39 33.02 3.83
CA ILE A 338 20.43 33.19 4.86
C ILE A 338 21.07 31.85 5.26
N LEU A 339 21.08 30.86 4.35
CA LEU A 339 21.66 29.53 4.62
C LEU A 339 23.18 29.58 4.88
N ASP A 340 23.88 30.59 4.36
CA ASP A 340 25.31 30.78 4.62
C ASP A 340 25.58 31.13 6.09
N ASP A 341 24.71 31.97 6.70
CA ASP A 341 24.81 32.37 8.10
C ASP A 341 24.19 31.32 9.04
N TYR A 342 23.13 30.66 8.59
CA TYR A 342 22.35 29.68 9.35
C TYR A 342 22.11 28.42 8.50
N PRO A 343 23.09 27.53 8.35
CA PRO A 343 22.93 26.31 7.55
C PRO A 343 21.86 25.37 8.12
N LEU A 344 21.36 24.47 7.29
CA LEU A 344 20.43 23.41 7.70
C LEU A 344 21.20 22.11 7.96
N PHE A 345 20.85 21.43 9.05
CA PHE A 345 21.19 20.03 9.21
C PHE A 345 20.19 19.17 8.42
N LEU A 346 20.62 18.58 7.31
CA LEU A 346 19.80 17.61 6.58
C LEU A 346 20.25 16.20 6.94
N ILE A 347 19.32 15.36 7.39
CA ILE A 347 19.61 14.02 7.89
C ILE A 347 18.64 13.03 7.26
N GLY A 348 19.17 12.06 6.51
CA GLY A 348 18.44 10.89 6.06
C GLY A 348 18.76 9.69 6.94
N VAL A 349 17.73 9.04 7.46
CA VAL A 349 17.86 7.87 8.32
C VAL A 349 17.09 6.71 7.71
N ASP A 350 17.70 5.54 7.63
CA ASP A 350 17.05 4.32 7.18
C ASP A 350 17.72 3.11 7.84
N TYR A 351 16.96 2.05 8.08
CA TYR A 351 17.47 0.80 8.64
C TYR A 351 18.03 -0.12 7.53
N ASN A 352 17.73 0.18 6.26
CA ASN A 352 18.18 -0.56 5.09
C ASN A 352 19.42 0.09 4.45
N GLU A 353 20.54 -0.61 4.44
CA GLU A 353 21.80 -0.12 3.87
C GLU A 353 21.73 0.21 2.37
N ALA A 354 20.92 -0.52 1.59
CA ALA A 354 20.75 -0.23 0.17
C ALA A 354 20.02 1.11 -0.04
N ALA A 355 19.02 1.41 0.78
CA ALA A 355 18.33 2.71 0.80
C ALA A 355 19.31 3.85 1.14
N LEU A 356 20.16 3.68 2.16
CA LEU A 356 21.18 4.66 2.52
C LEU A 356 22.16 4.93 1.35
N LYS A 357 22.61 3.88 0.66
CA LYS A 357 23.50 4.02 -0.51
C LYS A 357 22.84 4.80 -1.65
N VAL A 358 21.58 4.51 -1.96
CA VAL A 358 20.82 5.21 -3.00
C VAL A 358 20.57 6.67 -2.59
N THR A 359 20.17 6.90 -1.34
CA THR A 359 19.96 8.25 -0.79
C THR A 359 21.23 9.10 -0.91
N ARG A 360 22.40 8.58 -0.51
CA ARG A 360 23.68 9.30 -0.66
C ARG A 360 23.96 9.66 -2.12
N ALA A 361 23.80 8.70 -3.03
CA ALA A 361 24.06 8.93 -4.45
C ALA A 361 23.14 10.00 -5.05
N ASN A 362 21.85 9.99 -4.70
CA ASN A 362 20.88 10.96 -5.20
C ASN A 362 21.13 12.36 -4.64
N LEU A 363 21.38 12.49 -3.33
CA LEU A 363 21.63 13.79 -2.70
C LEU A 363 22.94 14.42 -3.19
N ILE A 364 24.01 13.62 -3.38
CA ILE A 364 25.26 14.09 -4.01
C ILE A 364 25.00 14.57 -5.44
N LYS A 365 24.22 13.83 -6.22
CA LYS A 365 23.86 14.22 -7.59
C LYS A 365 23.02 15.51 -7.64
N ALA A 366 22.22 15.75 -6.61
CA ALA A 366 21.43 16.96 -6.45
C ALA A 366 22.22 18.14 -5.84
N ASP A 367 23.51 17.97 -5.55
CA ASP A 367 24.37 18.95 -4.86
C ASP A 367 23.84 19.36 -3.47
N ILE A 368 23.23 18.41 -2.77
CA ILE A 368 22.67 18.60 -1.43
C ILE A 368 23.55 17.89 -0.40
N TRP A 369 24.08 18.65 0.56
CA TRP A 369 24.84 18.08 1.66
C TRP A 369 23.91 17.61 2.79
N ALA A 370 23.79 16.29 2.95
CA ALA A 370 23.11 15.66 4.07
C ALA A 370 23.98 14.61 4.77
N LYS A 371 23.70 14.37 6.06
CA LYS A 371 24.16 13.17 6.77
C LYS A 371 23.19 12.03 6.48
N VAL A 372 23.73 10.87 6.11
CA VAL A 372 22.92 9.68 5.80
C VAL A 372 23.40 8.54 6.68
N ILE A 373 22.59 8.16 7.66
CA ILE A 373 22.98 7.27 8.76
C ILE A 373 21.98 6.14 8.96
N TRP A 374 22.45 5.06 9.57
CA TRP A 374 21.58 3.94 9.93
C TRP A 374 20.71 4.31 11.14
N GLY A 375 19.44 3.92 11.11
CA GLY A 375 18.56 4.06 12.28
C GLY A 375 17.23 3.32 12.13
N ASP A 376 16.64 2.98 13.27
CA ASP A 376 15.39 2.23 13.36
C ASP A 376 14.30 3.13 13.97
N ILE A 377 13.14 3.20 13.32
CA ILE A 377 12.00 4.00 13.81
C ILE A 377 11.55 3.56 15.22
N GLY A 378 11.77 2.31 15.61
CA GLY A 378 11.44 1.79 16.94
C GLY A 378 12.41 2.23 18.05
N LYS A 379 13.54 2.86 17.72
CA LYS A 379 14.64 3.20 18.63
C LYS A 379 15.13 4.65 18.50
N PRO A 380 14.24 5.66 18.70
CA PRO A 380 14.63 7.07 18.60
C PRO A 380 15.71 7.48 19.61
N ASP A 381 15.77 6.86 20.79
CA ASP A 381 16.81 7.16 21.79
C ASP A 381 18.23 6.84 21.28
N VAL A 382 18.38 5.73 20.55
CA VAL A 382 19.65 5.34 19.94
C VAL A 382 20.05 6.36 18.88
N LEU A 383 19.10 6.73 18.01
CA LEU A 383 19.30 7.76 17.00
C LEU A 383 19.69 9.10 17.62
N ALA A 384 19.00 9.54 18.67
CA ALA A 384 19.27 10.79 19.35
C ALA A 384 20.68 10.81 19.95
N ASN A 385 21.11 9.72 20.59
CA ASN A 385 22.47 9.61 21.14
C ASN A 385 23.52 9.63 20.03
N THR A 386 23.32 8.87 18.94
CA THR A 386 24.22 8.89 17.78
C THR A 386 24.35 10.29 17.18
N LEU A 387 23.24 11.02 17.01
CA LEU A 387 23.26 12.38 16.49
C LEU A 387 24.02 13.35 17.40
N LEU A 388 23.85 13.20 18.71
CA LEU A 388 24.51 14.06 19.68
C LEU A 388 26.00 13.75 19.79
N GLU A 389 26.38 12.47 19.91
CA GLU A 389 27.77 12.04 20.12
C GLU A 389 28.63 12.18 18.87
N ASP A 390 28.12 11.79 17.70
CA ASP A 390 28.93 11.73 16.47
C ASP A 390 28.86 13.02 15.64
N TYR A 391 27.80 13.82 15.82
CA TYR A 391 27.53 14.98 14.97
C TYR A 391 27.22 16.27 15.73
N GLU A 392 27.15 16.25 17.06
CA GLU A 392 26.78 17.40 17.90
C GLU A 392 25.40 17.99 17.55
N ILE A 393 24.48 17.15 17.06
CA ILE A 393 23.13 17.54 16.66
C ILE A 393 22.12 16.99 17.69
N ASP A 394 21.41 17.89 18.37
CA ASP A 394 20.27 17.52 19.20
C ASP A 394 19.03 17.24 18.33
N LEU A 395 18.51 16.01 18.39
CA LEU A 395 17.31 15.60 17.67
C LEU A 395 16.10 16.49 17.96
N LYS A 396 16.02 17.07 19.17
CA LYS A 396 14.94 17.99 19.58
C LYS A 396 14.97 19.32 18.84
N GLU A 397 16.10 19.66 18.22
CA GLU A 397 16.27 20.88 17.46
C GLU A 397 15.91 20.73 15.97
N LEU A 398 15.45 19.55 15.55
CA LEU A 398 15.11 19.24 14.17
C LEU A 398 13.60 19.11 13.97
N LEU A 399 13.14 19.46 12.77
CA LEU A 399 11.84 19.01 12.29
C LEU A 399 11.99 17.55 11.89
N ASN A 400 11.25 16.67 12.56
CA ASN A 400 11.23 15.26 12.22
C ASN A 400 10.16 15.02 11.16
N VAL A 401 10.51 14.32 10.09
CA VAL A 401 9.61 13.99 9.00
C VAL A 401 9.67 12.50 8.73
N ARG A 402 8.54 11.92 8.32
CA ARG A 402 8.49 10.55 7.79
C ARG A 402 7.22 10.34 6.98
N THR A 403 7.33 9.47 5.98
CA THR A 403 6.22 9.14 5.08
C THR A 403 5.97 7.65 5.08
N PHE A 404 4.74 7.25 5.38
CA PHE A 404 4.24 5.88 5.31
C PHE A 404 5.07 4.87 6.11
N LEU A 405 5.38 5.19 7.37
CA LEU A 405 6.35 4.41 8.15
C LEU A 405 5.89 3.97 9.54
N ASP A 406 5.07 4.73 10.28
CA ASP A 406 4.67 4.31 11.63
C ASP A 406 3.83 3.01 11.57
N HIS A 407 3.01 2.82 10.54
CA HIS A 407 2.29 1.56 10.34
C HIS A 407 3.20 0.36 10.02
N ASN A 408 4.39 0.59 9.46
CA ASN A 408 5.38 -0.44 9.11
C ASN A 408 6.45 -0.64 10.19
N ARG A 409 6.23 -0.10 11.40
CA ARG A 409 7.11 -0.33 12.55
C ARG A 409 7.18 -1.83 12.89
N ILE A 410 8.33 -2.25 13.40
CA ILE A 410 8.50 -3.62 13.92
C ILE A 410 7.54 -3.82 15.10
N TRP A 411 6.83 -4.94 15.10
CA TRP A 411 5.93 -5.28 16.19
C TRP A 411 6.71 -5.57 17.47
N GLU A 412 6.31 -4.89 18.54
CA GLU A 412 6.78 -5.15 19.90
C GLU A 412 5.54 -5.39 20.78
N LYS A 413 5.52 -6.47 21.55
CA LYS A 413 4.42 -6.70 22.49
C LYS A 413 4.37 -5.56 23.51
N PRO A 414 3.23 -4.86 23.70
CA PRO A 414 3.14 -3.74 24.64
C PRO A 414 3.56 -4.17 26.04
N LYS A 415 4.43 -3.37 26.68
CA LYS A 415 4.84 -3.61 28.07
C LYS A 415 3.76 -3.16 29.05
N HIS A 416 3.02 -2.13 28.69
CA HIS A 416 1.94 -1.55 29.49
C HIS A 416 0.63 -1.63 28.71
N ARG A 417 -0.39 -2.20 29.35
CA ARG A 417 -1.76 -2.22 28.82
C ARG A 417 -2.58 -1.14 29.49
N THR A 418 -3.19 -0.28 28.69
CA THR A 418 -4.00 0.81 29.24
C THR A 418 -5.28 0.25 29.86
N PRO A 419 -5.54 0.46 31.18
CA PRO A 419 -6.73 -0.10 31.82
C PRO A 419 -8.01 0.38 31.14
N LYS A 420 -8.93 -0.55 30.86
CA LYS A 420 -10.23 -0.29 30.22
C LYS A 420 -10.13 0.31 28.81
N ARG A 421 -9.00 0.16 28.11
CA ARG A 421 -8.92 0.51 26.68
C ARG A 421 -9.96 -0.30 25.90
N VAL A 422 -10.74 0.41 25.09
CA VAL A 422 -11.64 -0.18 24.11
C VAL A 422 -11.37 0.52 22.78
N SER A 423 -10.78 -0.21 21.85
CA SER A 423 -10.46 0.29 20.54
C SER A 423 -11.73 0.61 19.75
N LYS A 424 -11.65 1.63 18.90
CA LYS A 424 -12.65 1.90 17.86
C LYS A 424 -12.25 1.34 16.50
N SER A 425 -11.05 0.77 16.41
CA SER A 425 -10.56 0.19 15.17
C SER A 425 -11.39 -1.01 14.79
N THR A 426 -11.59 -1.16 13.48
CA THR A 426 -12.15 -2.34 12.85
C THR A 426 -11.06 -3.23 12.23
N GLY A 427 -9.79 -2.83 12.29
CA GLY A 427 -8.67 -3.47 11.61
C GLY A 427 -8.56 -4.97 11.90
N ALA A 428 -7.93 -5.69 10.98
CA ALA A 428 -7.54 -7.08 11.16
C ALA A 428 -6.02 -7.12 11.25
N PHE A 429 -5.49 -7.27 12.46
CA PHE A 429 -4.05 -7.24 12.72
C PHE A 429 -3.50 -8.65 12.91
N ALA A 430 -2.34 -8.89 12.32
CA ALA A 430 -1.63 -10.15 12.41
C ALA A 430 -0.15 -9.89 12.66
N HIS A 431 0.49 -10.82 13.35
CA HIS A 431 1.94 -10.91 13.40
C HIS A 431 2.34 -12.37 13.29
N ARG A 432 3.02 -12.72 12.18
CA ARG A 432 3.49 -14.10 11.92
C ARG A 432 2.37 -15.14 12.03
N GLY A 433 1.19 -14.78 11.53
CA GLY A 433 0.00 -15.65 11.53
C GLY A 433 -0.83 -15.63 12.81
N GLU A 434 -0.32 -15.07 13.90
CA GLU A 434 -1.08 -14.89 15.14
C GLU A 434 -1.97 -13.63 15.05
N ARG A 435 -3.19 -13.70 15.57
CA ARG A 435 -4.08 -12.55 15.65
C ARG A 435 -3.64 -11.64 16.78
N ILE A 436 -3.62 -10.34 16.52
CA ILE A 436 -3.42 -9.31 17.52
C ILE A 436 -4.75 -8.59 17.79
N SER A 437 -5.06 -8.34 19.05
CA SER A 437 -6.24 -7.57 19.44
C SER A 437 -6.10 -6.09 19.08
N ASN A 438 -7.20 -5.43 18.71
CA ASN A 438 -7.17 -4.01 18.33
C ASN A 438 -6.77 -3.12 19.52
N ASN A 439 -7.08 -3.55 20.75
CA ASN A 439 -6.64 -2.87 21.97
C ASN A 439 -5.11 -2.92 22.13
N GLU A 440 -4.48 -4.08 21.86
CA GLU A 440 -3.02 -4.21 21.93
C GLU A 440 -2.30 -3.45 20.83
N VAL A 441 -2.87 -3.36 19.62
CA VAL A 441 -2.30 -2.53 18.54
C VAL A 441 -2.26 -1.05 18.94
N GLU A 442 -3.31 -0.56 19.60
CA GLU A 442 -3.35 0.80 20.13
C GLU A 442 -2.36 1.04 21.27
N ASP A 443 -2.22 0.10 22.21
CA ASP A 443 -1.20 0.20 23.26
C ASP A 443 0.23 0.15 22.67
N ASN A 444 0.47 -0.68 21.66
CA ASN A 444 1.74 -0.73 20.94
C ASN A 444 2.03 0.60 20.23
N LEU A 445 1.03 1.19 19.55
CA LEU A 445 1.17 2.49 18.92
C LEU A 445 1.42 3.61 19.94
N LEU A 446 0.79 3.53 21.11
CA LEU A 446 1.00 4.49 22.20
C LEU A 446 2.45 4.44 22.71
N GLU A 447 2.96 3.24 22.98
CA GLU A 447 4.36 3.07 23.42
C GLU A 447 5.34 3.56 22.36
N HIS A 448 5.08 3.25 21.09
CA HIS A 448 5.87 3.75 19.96
C HIS A 448 5.90 5.28 19.90
N LEU A 449 4.74 5.94 19.92
CA LEU A 449 4.67 7.40 19.84
C LEU A 449 5.25 8.08 21.09
N LYS A 450 5.16 7.46 22.27
CA LYS A 450 5.79 7.97 23.49
C LYS A 450 7.32 8.02 23.37
N LYS A 451 7.96 7.00 22.78
CA LYS A 451 9.40 7.00 22.50
C LYS A 451 9.80 8.23 21.67
N TRP A 452 8.97 8.63 20.71
CA TRP A 452 9.23 9.79 19.85
C TRP A 452 8.84 11.14 20.46
N SER A 453 7.82 11.18 21.32
CA SER A 453 7.22 12.42 21.81
C SER A 453 8.23 13.43 22.37
N VAL A 454 9.18 12.95 23.18
CA VAL A 454 10.23 13.77 23.82
C VAL A 454 11.19 14.44 22.83
N TYR A 455 11.23 13.97 21.59
CA TYR A 455 12.10 14.48 20.52
C TYR A 455 11.36 15.38 19.54
N VAL A 456 10.03 15.23 19.42
CA VAL A 456 9.24 15.90 18.38
C VAL A 456 8.26 16.91 18.94
N GLU A 457 8.14 17.05 20.27
CA GLU A 457 7.17 17.97 20.89
C GLU A 457 7.38 19.43 20.51
N LYS A 458 8.64 19.87 20.31
CA LYS A 458 9.02 21.28 20.06
C LYS A 458 8.67 21.74 18.64
N PHE A 459 9.31 21.15 17.64
CA PHE A 459 9.16 21.54 16.22
C PHE A 459 8.15 20.68 15.46
N GLY A 460 7.71 19.58 16.06
CA GLY A 460 6.72 18.69 15.49
C GLY A 460 7.31 17.50 14.74
N LEU A 461 6.41 16.59 14.44
CA LEU A 461 6.56 15.46 13.55
C LEU A 461 5.64 15.67 12.34
N LEU A 462 6.23 15.95 11.19
CA LEU A 462 5.54 15.95 9.90
C LEU A 462 5.33 14.49 9.47
N ASN A 463 4.09 14.02 9.56
CA ASN A 463 3.73 12.63 9.30
C ASN A 463 2.74 12.52 8.14
N ILE A 464 3.15 11.85 7.06
CA ILE A 464 2.24 11.36 6.03
C ILE A 464 1.97 9.90 6.32
N GLU A 465 0.72 9.52 6.61
CA GLU A 465 0.42 8.15 7.04
C GLU A 465 -0.72 7.50 6.25
N LEU A 466 -0.63 6.17 6.09
CA LEU A 466 -1.62 5.30 5.48
C LEU A 466 -2.60 4.76 6.53
N HIS A 467 -3.87 4.68 6.15
CA HIS A 467 -4.98 4.34 7.02
C HIS A 467 -5.92 3.32 6.38
N THR A 468 -6.63 2.61 7.25
CA THR A 468 -7.75 1.77 6.87
C THR A 468 -9.10 2.49 7.12
N ILE A 469 -10.17 1.91 6.59
CA ILE A 469 -11.56 2.30 6.87
C ILE A 469 -12.40 1.03 7.10
N SER A 470 -13.60 1.15 7.68
CA SER A 470 -14.41 -0.04 7.98
C SER A 470 -14.79 -0.85 6.72
N PRO A 471 -14.86 -2.20 6.77
CA PRO A 471 -15.22 -3.02 5.62
C PRO A 471 -16.61 -2.68 5.05
N LYS A 472 -17.55 -2.29 5.93
CA LYS A 472 -18.88 -1.82 5.55
C LYS A 472 -18.82 -0.55 4.68
N LEU A 473 -17.92 0.38 5.00
CA LEU A 473 -17.74 1.60 4.23
C LEU A 473 -17.03 1.30 2.89
N THR A 474 -16.02 0.44 2.91
CA THR A 474 -15.31 -0.03 1.70
C THR A 474 -16.27 -0.70 0.72
N ALA A 475 -17.08 -1.65 1.20
CA ALA A 475 -18.03 -2.41 0.37
C ALA A 475 -19.07 -1.52 -0.32
N LYS A 476 -19.48 -0.42 0.33
CA LYS A 476 -20.40 0.58 -0.26
C LYS A 476 -19.75 1.47 -1.30
N ASN A 477 -18.41 1.51 -1.37
CA ASN A 477 -17.65 2.48 -2.15
C ASN A 477 -16.58 1.83 -3.04
N LEU A 478 -16.80 0.60 -3.49
CA LEU A 478 -15.91 -0.09 -4.43
C LEU A 478 -15.66 0.73 -5.70
N GLY A 479 -14.39 0.93 -6.05
CA GLY A 479 -13.98 1.82 -7.12
C GLY A 479 -13.85 3.30 -6.72
N LYS A 480 -14.05 3.66 -5.45
CA LYS A 480 -13.79 5.01 -4.94
C LYS A 480 -12.67 5.06 -3.89
N THR A 481 -12.21 3.90 -3.45
CA THR A 481 -11.15 3.72 -2.46
C THR A 481 -10.31 2.49 -2.82
N ALA A 482 -9.04 2.48 -2.41
CA ALA A 482 -8.14 1.35 -2.52
C ALA A 482 -7.98 0.58 -1.19
N ALA A 483 -8.90 0.81 -0.23
CA ALA A 483 -8.81 0.25 1.12
C ALA A 483 -8.71 -1.28 1.16
N THR A 484 -9.40 -2.02 0.28
CA THR A 484 -9.27 -3.50 0.25
C THR A 484 -7.84 -3.92 -0.10
N ALA A 485 -7.27 -3.30 -1.14
CA ALA A 485 -5.90 -3.58 -1.54
C ALA A 485 -4.91 -3.26 -0.42
N TYR A 486 -5.04 -2.09 0.22
CA TYR A 486 -4.17 -1.70 1.32
C TYR A 486 -4.32 -2.60 2.55
N ASP A 487 -5.55 -2.91 2.97
CA ASP A 487 -5.81 -3.82 4.09
C ASP A 487 -5.18 -5.19 3.87
N ALA A 488 -5.26 -5.72 2.64
CA ALA A 488 -4.68 -7.00 2.30
C ALA A 488 -3.15 -6.95 2.27
N THR A 489 -2.56 -6.00 1.53
CA THR A 489 -1.10 -5.93 1.40
C THR A 489 -0.45 -5.72 2.76
N HIS A 490 -1.00 -4.84 3.59
CA HIS A 490 -0.43 -4.50 4.90
C HIS A 490 -0.75 -5.58 5.95
N GLY A 491 -1.99 -6.09 5.98
CA GLY A 491 -2.38 -7.11 6.97
C GLY A 491 -1.63 -8.44 6.82
N PHE A 492 -1.42 -8.92 5.58
CA PHE A 492 -0.65 -10.15 5.34
C PHE A 492 0.86 -9.95 5.48
N SER A 493 1.35 -8.70 5.42
CA SER A 493 2.77 -8.36 5.63
C SER A 493 3.05 -7.79 7.01
N ASP A 494 2.23 -8.14 8.01
CA ASP A 494 2.43 -7.77 9.42
C ASP A 494 2.62 -6.25 9.64
N GLN A 495 1.84 -5.44 8.92
CA GLN A 495 1.81 -3.98 9.04
C GLN A 495 0.49 -3.51 9.67
N TYR A 496 0.55 -2.38 10.40
CA TYR A 496 -0.46 -1.98 11.38
C TYR A 496 -1.12 -0.65 11.01
N ILE A 497 -1.82 -0.62 9.87
CA ILE A 497 -2.61 0.55 9.45
C ILE A 497 -3.88 0.68 10.30
N VAL A 498 -4.06 1.84 10.93
CA VAL A 498 -5.23 2.15 11.78
C VAL A 498 -6.05 3.27 11.15
N GLU A 499 -7.32 3.38 11.53
CA GLU A 499 -8.17 4.52 11.15
C GLU A 499 -7.57 5.86 11.64
N ILE A 500 -7.81 6.96 10.92
CA ILE A 500 -7.25 8.29 11.23
C ILE A 500 -7.59 8.71 12.67
N GLU A 501 -8.85 8.50 13.08
CA GLU A 501 -9.33 8.85 14.41
C GLU A 501 -8.63 8.04 15.50
N VAL A 502 -8.21 6.81 15.20
CA VAL A 502 -7.40 5.98 16.10
C VAL A 502 -5.99 6.55 16.21
N LEU A 503 -5.33 6.88 15.09
CA LEU A 503 -4.02 7.53 15.11
C LEU A 503 -4.05 8.81 15.94
N HIS A 504 -5.00 9.71 15.69
CA HIS A 504 -5.12 10.98 16.42
C HIS A 504 -5.40 10.79 17.90
N LYS A 505 -6.27 9.84 18.27
CA LYS A 505 -6.53 9.50 19.67
C LYS A 505 -5.25 9.05 20.37
N ILE A 506 -4.51 8.12 19.77
CA ILE A 506 -3.30 7.56 20.38
C ILE A 506 -2.15 8.58 20.40
N ALA A 507 -2.02 9.39 19.35
CA ALA A 507 -1.06 10.50 19.35
C ALA A 507 -1.34 11.48 20.49
N ALA A 508 -2.60 11.85 20.71
CA ALA A 508 -2.98 12.76 21.80
C ALA A 508 -2.67 12.16 23.18
N GLU A 509 -2.89 10.85 23.37
CA GLU A 509 -2.49 10.11 24.58
C GLU A 509 -0.96 10.08 24.78
N ALA A 510 -0.18 10.16 23.69
CA ALA A 510 1.28 10.32 23.72
C ALA A 510 1.74 11.77 23.88
N GLY A 511 0.82 12.73 24.03
CA GLY A 511 1.14 14.15 24.15
C GLY A 511 1.34 14.89 22.82
N LEU A 512 1.03 14.25 21.68
CA LEU A 512 1.21 14.80 20.35
C LEU A 512 -0.15 15.10 19.69
N TYR A 513 -0.33 16.32 19.20
CA TYR A 513 -1.58 16.80 18.65
C TYR A 513 -1.39 17.25 17.21
N SER A 514 -2.28 16.81 16.31
CA SER A 514 -2.25 17.25 14.92
C SER A 514 -2.70 18.70 14.81
N SER A 515 -1.88 19.53 14.16
CA SER A 515 -2.22 20.93 13.86
C SER A 515 -3.44 21.00 12.95
N GLN A 516 -4.52 21.64 13.41
CA GLN A 516 -5.77 21.75 12.64
C GLN A 516 -5.59 22.56 11.36
N ASP A 517 -4.67 23.53 11.35
CA ASP A 517 -4.38 24.37 10.18
C ASP A 517 -3.74 23.58 9.03
N PHE A 518 -3.10 22.44 9.34
CA PHE A 518 -2.34 21.66 8.36
C PHE A 518 -2.90 20.25 8.12
N PHE A 519 -3.77 19.77 9.02
CA PHE A 519 -4.32 18.43 8.90
C PHE A 519 -5.13 18.30 7.61
N THR A 520 -4.66 17.40 6.73
CA THR A 520 -5.33 17.09 5.48
C THR A 520 -5.48 15.59 5.32
N LYS A 521 -6.62 15.15 4.79
CA LYS A 521 -6.90 13.73 4.54
C LYS A 521 -7.27 13.49 3.08
N PHE A 522 -6.92 12.31 2.56
CA PHE A 522 -7.01 11.98 1.14
C PHE A 522 -7.71 10.63 0.93
N PRO A 523 -8.79 10.60 0.14
CA PRO A 523 -9.60 11.77 -0.29
C PRO A 523 -10.17 12.53 0.91
N ASN A 524 -10.48 13.82 0.75
CA ASN A 524 -11.06 14.64 1.83
C ASN A 524 -12.53 14.25 2.11
N SER A 525 -12.74 13.09 2.73
CA SER A 525 -14.04 12.48 3.03
C SER A 525 -13.89 11.40 4.12
N GLU A 526 -14.94 10.63 4.38
CA GLU A 526 -14.89 9.41 5.20
C GLU A 526 -14.11 8.26 4.55
N LEU A 527 -13.81 8.35 3.25
CA LEU A 527 -13.03 7.36 2.51
C LEU A 527 -11.52 7.59 2.59
N ALA A 528 -11.08 8.50 3.46
CA ALA A 528 -9.68 8.86 3.57
C ALA A 528 -8.83 7.65 4.00
N THR A 529 -7.85 7.30 3.17
CA THR A 529 -6.87 6.26 3.47
C THR A 529 -5.46 6.84 3.61
N VAL A 530 -5.27 8.14 3.41
CA VAL A 530 -4.00 8.83 3.67
C VAL A 530 -4.26 10.10 4.45
N SER A 531 -3.38 10.46 5.38
CA SER A 531 -3.40 11.76 6.05
C SER A 531 -2.03 12.42 6.06
N VAL A 532 -2.01 13.75 6.08
CA VAL A 532 -0.83 14.59 6.33
C VAL A 532 -1.07 15.32 7.64
N ASN A 533 -0.13 15.21 8.56
CA ASN A 533 -0.22 15.75 9.92
C ASN A 533 1.07 16.49 10.27
N LEU A 534 0.95 17.57 11.02
CA LEU A 534 2.03 18.09 11.85
C LEU A 534 1.66 17.80 13.31
N LEU A 535 2.22 16.73 13.87
CA LEU A 535 1.99 16.29 15.25
C LEU A 535 2.97 16.98 16.18
N LYS A 536 2.52 17.77 17.15
CA LYS A 536 3.38 18.54 18.08
C LYS A 536 2.87 18.52 19.52
N GLY A 537 3.71 18.94 20.46
CA GLY A 537 3.31 19.11 21.86
C GLY A 537 2.22 20.17 22.05
N LYS A 538 1.58 20.17 23.22
CA LYS A 538 0.75 21.31 23.64
C LYS A 538 1.67 22.45 24.04
N ASN A 539 1.76 23.47 23.19
CA ASN A 539 2.30 24.77 23.59
C ASN A 539 1.42 25.42 24.65
#